data_AF-A0A522ATA9-F1
#
_entry.id   AF-A0A522ATA9-F1
#
_cell.length_a   1.000
_cell.length_b   1.000
_cell.length_c   1.000
_cell.angle_alpha   90.00
_cell.angle_beta   90.00
_cell.angle_gamma   90.00
#
_symmetry.space_group_name_H-M   'P 1'
#
loop_
_entity.id
_entity.type
_entity.pdbx_description
1 polymer ?
#
loop_
_entity_poly.entity_id
_entity_poly.type
_entity_poly.pdbx_seq_one_letter_code
_entity_poly.pdbx_strand_id
1 'polypeptide(L)'
;MDFNFTEEHQMLLDTADKIARDFPRSYYVECAKTQTFPQAQWDALAGAGILGINTPEAYGGSGLGMVALVLLQERLAERGVAPLFFVVNQGIAVPSISRHGTEAQKQRWLPPIASGEKRCCFAITEPNAGTNTFKIQTVAKEEGDHFILNGNKLFISGINDAQQVLVVAKTSTGEGRAELTLFVVDTDSAGLSWDRMDTMLMNAEGQFFVYFDNVKVPRENVLGKVGRGI
;
A
#
# COMPACT_ATOMS: atom_id res chain seq x y z
N MET A 1 29.27 -18.41 6.97
CA MET A 1 27.88 -17.92 6.86
C MET A 1 27.49 -17.51 8.26
N ASP A 2 27.08 -16.25 8.43
CA ASP A 2 26.64 -15.72 9.73
C ASP A 2 25.11 -15.63 9.70
N PHE A 3 24.46 -16.22 10.70
CA PHE A 3 23.00 -16.28 10.84
C PHE A 3 22.51 -15.42 12.00
N ASN A 4 23.40 -14.68 12.67
CA ASN A 4 23.01 -13.83 13.77
C ASN A 4 22.34 -12.55 13.26
N PHE A 5 21.45 -12.00 14.09
CA PHE A 5 20.89 -10.68 13.85
C PHE A 5 21.95 -9.60 14.09
N THR A 6 21.88 -8.53 13.30
CA THR A 6 22.69 -7.33 13.53
C THR A 6 22.17 -6.57 14.76
N GLU A 7 22.96 -5.64 15.27
CA GLU A 7 22.53 -4.75 16.35
C GLU A 7 21.28 -3.96 15.96
N GLU A 8 21.20 -3.47 14.72
CA GLU A 8 20.03 -2.76 14.18
C GLU A 8 18.78 -3.64 14.17
N HIS A 9 18.90 -4.91 13.79
CA HIS A 9 17.80 -5.87 13.87
C HIS A 9 17.35 -6.07 15.32
N GLN A 10 18.28 -6.17 16.27
CA GLN A 10 17.91 -6.34 17.68
C GLN A 10 17.20 -5.09 18.23
N MET A 11 17.69 -3.89 17.91
CA MET A 11 17.06 -2.63 18.30
C MET A 11 15.65 -2.50 17.73
N LEU A 12 15.44 -2.94 16.50
CA LEU A 12 14.13 -2.96 15.85
C LEU A 12 13.15 -3.89 16.59
N LEU A 13 13.58 -5.11 16.92
CA LEU A 13 12.77 -6.08 17.67
C LEU A 13 12.40 -5.56 19.07
N ASP A 14 13.36 -4.96 19.78
CA ASP A 14 13.14 -4.37 21.10
C ASP A 14 12.13 -3.20 21.04
N THR A 15 12.17 -2.42 19.96
CA THR A 15 11.24 -1.31 19.72
C THR A 15 9.84 -1.83 19.39
N ALA A 16 9.73 -2.87 18.57
CA ALA A 16 8.46 -3.54 18.29
C ALA A 16 7.84 -4.10 19.58
N ASP A 17 8.64 -4.69 20.47
CA ASP A 17 8.19 -5.17 21.78
C ASP A 17 7.73 -4.04 22.70
N LYS A 18 8.37 -2.88 22.67
CA LYS A 18 7.94 -1.70 23.43
C LYS A 18 6.55 -1.25 22.98
N ILE A 19 6.38 -1.05 21.67
CA ILE A 19 5.11 -0.60 21.10
C ILE A 19 4.00 -1.63 21.35
N ALA A 20 4.28 -2.92 21.15
CA ALA A 20 3.28 -3.96 21.33
C ALA A 20 2.79 -4.10 22.79
N ARG A 21 3.56 -3.61 23.79
CA ARG A 21 3.09 -3.55 25.18
C ARG A 21 2.01 -2.49 25.38
N ASP A 22 2.15 -1.35 24.72
CA ASP A 22 1.22 -0.23 24.85
C ASP A 22 -0.07 -0.45 24.03
N PHE A 23 0.03 -1.26 22.97
CA PHE A 23 -1.10 -1.63 22.11
C PHE A 23 -1.31 -3.13 22.14
N PRO A 24 -1.93 -3.70 23.19
CA PRO A 24 -2.17 -5.14 23.28
C PRO A 24 -3.15 -5.61 22.20
N ARG A 25 -3.17 -6.93 21.92
CA ARG A 25 -4.12 -7.55 20.97
C ARG A 25 -5.58 -7.09 21.15
N SER A 26 -6.03 -6.85 22.38
CA SER A 26 -7.39 -6.36 22.66
C SER A 26 -7.68 -5.01 22.02
N TYR A 27 -6.70 -4.10 21.95
CA TYR A 27 -6.83 -2.83 21.26
C TYR A 27 -7.07 -3.03 19.75
N TYR A 28 -6.29 -3.89 19.10
CA TYR A 28 -6.44 -4.18 17.68
C TYR A 28 -7.77 -4.89 17.37
N VAL A 29 -8.18 -5.84 18.23
CA VAL A 29 -9.50 -6.49 18.12
C VAL A 29 -10.64 -5.50 18.27
N GLU A 30 -10.52 -4.54 19.19
CA GLU A 30 -11.54 -3.50 19.35
C GLU A 30 -11.63 -2.63 18.10
N CYS A 31 -10.49 -2.16 17.57
CA CYS A 31 -10.44 -1.43 16.30
C CYS A 31 -11.11 -2.20 15.16
N ALA A 32 -10.89 -3.52 15.07
CA ALA A 32 -11.55 -4.37 14.08
C ALA A 32 -13.07 -4.48 14.29
N LYS A 33 -13.54 -4.51 15.54
CA LYS A 33 -14.97 -4.54 15.90
C LYS A 33 -15.68 -3.22 15.63
N THR A 34 -15.05 -2.12 16.02
CA THR A 34 -15.57 -0.77 15.85
C THR A 34 -15.29 -0.22 14.47
N GLN A 35 -14.61 -0.99 13.62
CA GLN A 35 -14.33 -0.61 12.24
C GLN A 35 -13.51 0.68 12.12
N THR A 36 -12.59 0.89 13.07
CA THR A 36 -11.75 2.09 13.16
C THR A 36 -10.29 1.74 12.93
N PHE A 37 -9.58 2.63 12.24
CA PHE A 37 -8.14 2.51 12.09
C PHE A 37 -7.42 2.63 13.44
N PRO A 38 -6.40 1.79 13.74
CA PRO A 38 -5.62 1.85 14.97
C PRO A 38 -4.64 3.04 15.00
N GLN A 39 -5.15 4.28 14.89
CA GLN A 39 -4.37 5.50 14.71
C GLN A 39 -3.29 5.69 15.78
N ALA A 40 -3.59 5.46 17.07
CA ALA A 40 -2.61 5.65 18.14
C ALA A 40 -1.40 4.71 18.01
N GLN A 41 -1.63 3.48 17.54
CA GLN A 41 -0.55 2.53 17.26
C GLN A 41 0.26 2.97 16.04
N TRP A 42 -0.42 3.43 14.98
CA TRP A 42 0.24 3.95 13.78
C TRP A 42 1.14 5.14 14.12
N ASP A 43 0.67 6.05 14.96
CA ASP A 43 1.44 7.22 15.41
C ASP A 43 2.65 6.83 16.27
N ALA A 44 2.52 5.81 17.12
CA ALA A 44 3.65 5.28 17.88
C ALA A 44 4.72 4.64 16.98
N LEU A 45 4.30 3.91 15.94
CA LEU A 45 5.20 3.34 14.93
C LEU A 45 5.88 4.44 14.11
N ALA A 46 5.13 5.50 13.75
CA ALA A 46 5.65 6.68 13.07
C ALA A 46 6.70 7.40 13.92
N GLY A 47 6.37 7.70 15.19
CA GLY A 47 7.26 8.37 16.13
C GLY A 47 8.54 7.60 16.45
N ALA A 48 8.51 6.27 16.31
CA ALA A 48 9.68 5.40 16.41
C ALA A 48 10.50 5.28 15.11
N GLY A 49 10.09 5.94 14.01
CA GLY A 49 10.75 5.86 12.70
C GLY A 49 10.57 4.52 11.97
N ILE A 50 9.71 3.64 12.49
CA ILE A 50 9.55 2.28 11.98
C ILE A 50 8.85 2.26 10.61
N LEU A 51 7.97 3.23 10.36
CA LEU A 51 7.23 3.30 9.09
C LEU A 51 8.13 3.58 7.88
N GLY A 52 9.34 4.09 8.09
CA GLY A 52 10.34 4.33 7.04
C GLY A 52 11.29 3.16 6.79
N ILE A 53 11.06 1.98 7.38
CA ILE A 53 12.04 0.89 7.45
C ILE A 53 12.63 0.44 6.11
N ASN A 54 11.80 0.38 5.06
CA ASN A 54 12.22 -0.04 3.73
C ASN A 54 12.41 1.15 2.77
N THR A 55 12.15 2.36 3.24
CA THR A 55 12.33 3.58 2.44
C THR A 55 13.81 3.99 2.45
N PRO A 56 14.43 4.35 1.31
CA PRO A 56 15.82 4.78 1.31
C PRO A 56 16.04 6.04 2.16
N GLU A 57 17.22 6.15 2.77
CA GLU A 57 17.58 7.28 3.65
C GLU A 57 17.43 8.64 2.96
N ALA A 58 17.77 8.74 1.68
CA ALA A 58 17.63 9.95 0.87
C ALA A 58 16.19 10.50 0.80
N TYR A 59 15.18 9.68 1.16
CA TYR A 59 13.77 10.05 1.18
C TYR A 59 13.16 9.92 2.59
N GLY A 60 13.98 9.95 3.65
CA GLY A 60 13.52 10.01 5.04
C GLY A 60 13.20 8.66 5.69
N GLY A 61 13.65 7.55 5.11
CA GLY A 61 13.58 6.23 5.74
C GLY A 61 14.90 5.79 6.37
N SER A 62 14.97 4.51 6.79
CA SER A 62 16.19 3.91 7.34
C SER A 62 16.90 2.94 6.39
N GLY A 63 16.29 2.59 5.25
CA GLY A 63 16.93 1.74 4.24
C GLY A 63 17.32 0.33 4.70
N LEU A 64 16.80 -0.16 5.84
CA LEU A 64 17.19 -1.46 6.43
C LEU A 64 16.74 -2.66 5.60
N GLY A 65 15.82 -2.46 4.66
CA GLY A 65 15.47 -3.44 3.64
C GLY A 65 14.43 -4.47 4.08
N MET A 66 14.20 -5.45 3.20
CA MET A 66 13.13 -6.44 3.34
C MET A 66 13.32 -7.39 4.54
N VAL A 67 14.57 -7.73 4.91
CA VAL A 67 14.82 -8.62 6.05
C VAL A 67 14.35 -7.95 7.35
N ALA A 68 14.72 -6.70 7.56
CA ALA A 68 14.29 -5.93 8.72
C ALA A 68 12.76 -5.76 8.75
N LEU A 69 12.12 -5.49 7.59
CA LEU A 69 10.66 -5.44 7.48
C LEU A 69 9.99 -6.75 7.90
N VAL A 70 10.53 -7.90 7.47
CA VAL A 70 9.99 -9.22 7.84
C VAL A 70 10.12 -9.47 9.34
N LEU A 71 11.30 -9.21 9.92
CA LEU A 71 11.54 -9.39 11.36
C LEU A 71 10.60 -8.55 12.22
N LEU A 72 10.40 -7.28 11.83
CA LEU A 72 9.45 -6.39 12.48
C LEU A 72 8.01 -6.92 12.41
N GLN A 73 7.57 -7.31 11.21
CA GLN A 73 6.21 -7.80 10.98
C GLN A 73 5.94 -9.08 11.76
N GLU A 74 6.90 -10.02 11.75
CA GLU A 74 6.84 -11.24 12.56
C GLU A 74 6.68 -10.90 14.04
N ARG A 75 7.54 -10.01 14.56
CA ARG A 75 7.51 -9.63 15.98
C ARG A 75 6.20 -8.94 16.40
N LEU A 76 5.65 -8.06 15.57
CA LEU A 76 4.35 -7.44 15.82
C LEU A 76 3.20 -8.45 15.70
N ALA A 77 3.30 -9.41 14.76
CA ALA A 77 2.29 -10.43 14.54
C ALA A 77 2.22 -11.43 15.71
N GLU A 78 3.35 -11.82 16.30
CA GLU A 78 3.42 -12.64 17.53
C GLU A 78 2.62 -12.01 18.69
N ARG A 79 2.53 -10.67 18.71
CA ARG A 79 1.78 -9.90 19.71
C ARG A 79 0.34 -9.59 19.27
N GLY A 80 -0.03 -9.97 18.05
CA GLY A 80 -1.37 -9.79 17.48
C GLY A 80 -1.67 -8.37 17.01
N VAL A 81 -0.65 -7.60 16.63
CA VAL A 81 -0.74 -6.15 16.40
C VAL A 81 -0.04 -5.71 15.11
N ALA A 82 0.17 -6.61 14.14
CA ALA A 82 0.82 -6.28 12.87
C ALA A 82 -0.13 -5.49 11.95
N PRO A 83 0.16 -4.22 11.60
CA PRO A 83 -0.72 -3.44 10.73
C PRO A 83 -0.58 -3.88 9.27
N LEU A 84 -1.72 -4.07 8.59
CA LEU A 84 -1.75 -4.54 7.20
C LEU A 84 -1.06 -3.57 6.23
N PHE A 85 -1.09 -2.27 6.54
CA PHE A 85 -0.43 -1.24 5.74
C PHE A 85 1.08 -1.40 5.61
N PHE A 86 1.76 -2.16 6.48
CA PHE A 86 3.19 -2.45 6.24
C PHE A 86 3.40 -3.30 5.00
N VAL A 87 2.52 -4.28 4.77
CA VAL A 87 2.59 -5.14 3.58
C VAL A 87 2.43 -4.29 2.34
N VAL A 88 1.48 -3.35 2.34
CA VAL A 88 1.22 -2.50 1.17
C VAL A 88 2.24 -1.37 1.05
N ASN A 89 2.42 -0.54 2.06
CA ASN A 89 3.32 0.61 2.00
C ASN A 89 4.77 0.15 1.84
N GLN A 90 5.28 -0.64 2.79
CA GLN A 90 6.70 -0.99 2.81
C GLN A 90 7.03 -2.22 1.95
N GLY A 91 6.07 -3.13 1.75
CA GLY A 91 6.28 -4.32 0.92
C GLY A 91 5.99 -4.13 -0.57
N ILE A 92 5.13 -3.17 -0.95
CA ILE A 92 4.71 -2.96 -2.34
C ILE A 92 5.03 -1.54 -2.81
N ALA A 93 4.41 -0.52 -2.21
CA ALA A 93 4.47 0.85 -2.71
C ALA A 93 5.90 1.41 -2.69
N VAL A 94 6.60 1.30 -1.56
CA VAL A 94 7.98 1.80 -1.41
C VAL A 94 8.94 1.09 -2.38
N PRO A 95 8.97 -0.26 -2.49
CA PRO A 95 9.77 -0.93 -3.52
C PRO A 95 9.42 -0.53 -4.95
N SER A 96 8.12 -0.46 -5.28
CA SER A 96 7.67 -0.07 -6.62
C SER A 96 8.10 1.35 -6.97
N ILE A 97 7.90 2.31 -6.06
CA ILE A 97 8.27 3.72 -6.26
C ILE A 97 9.79 3.89 -6.29
N SER A 98 10.51 3.24 -5.38
CA SER A 98 11.97 3.34 -5.31
C SER A 98 12.64 2.79 -6.58
N ARG A 99 12.10 1.70 -7.14
CA ARG A 99 12.67 1.03 -8.31
C ARG A 99 12.23 1.61 -9.64
N HIS A 100 10.96 2.03 -9.75
CA HIS A 100 10.35 2.40 -11.03
C HIS A 100 9.92 3.86 -11.12
N GLY A 101 9.94 4.59 -10.00
CA GLY A 101 9.61 6.01 -9.97
C GLY A 101 10.70 6.88 -10.58
N THR A 102 10.27 7.99 -11.17
CA THR A 102 11.16 9.12 -11.47
C THR A 102 11.62 9.79 -10.18
N GLU A 103 12.68 10.60 -10.21
CA GLU A 103 13.09 11.31 -9.00
C GLU A 103 12.02 12.26 -8.46
N ALA A 104 11.25 12.91 -9.33
CA ALA A 104 10.13 13.73 -8.90
C ALA A 104 9.06 12.91 -8.15
N GLN A 105 8.76 11.70 -8.62
CA GLN A 105 7.82 10.79 -7.95
C GLN A 105 8.36 10.29 -6.60
N LYS A 106 9.64 9.92 -6.53
CA LYS A 106 10.27 9.47 -5.28
C LYS A 106 10.24 10.56 -4.22
N GLN A 107 10.64 11.78 -4.58
CA GLN A 107 10.59 12.95 -3.69
C GLN A 107 9.16 13.29 -3.26
N ARG A 108 8.17 13.08 -4.12
CA ARG A 108 6.76 13.36 -3.83
C ARG A 108 6.12 12.32 -2.89
N TRP A 109 6.42 11.03 -3.08
CA TRP A 109 5.66 9.95 -2.45
C TRP A 109 6.38 9.22 -1.33
N LEU A 110 7.70 9.06 -1.38
CA LEU A 110 8.43 8.28 -0.36
C LEU A 110 8.45 8.96 1.01
N PRO A 111 8.76 10.26 1.15
CA PRO A 111 8.79 10.92 2.47
C PRO A 111 7.48 10.86 3.27
N PRO A 112 6.30 11.16 2.70
CA PRO A 112 5.04 11.08 3.45
C PRO A 112 4.66 9.62 3.78
N ILE A 113 5.09 8.64 2.99
CA ILE A 113 4.91 7.21 3.32
C ILE A 113 5.82 6.82 4.50
N ALA A 114 7.10 7.26 4.47
CA ALA A 114 8.08 6.94 5.49
C ALA A 114 7.75 7.54 6.86
N SER A 115 7.21 8.77 6.88
CA SER A 115 6.74 9.43 8.10
C SER A 115 5.39 8.91 8.61
N GLY A 116 4.65 8.16 7.79
CA GLY A 116 3.30 7.69 8.12
C GLY A 116 2.18 8.70 7.88
N GLU A 117 2.48 9.89 7.36
CA GLU A 117 1.50 10.90 6.96
C GLU A 117 0.54 10.35 5.90
N LYS A 118 1.08 9.62 4.91
CA LYS A 118 0.31 8.99 3.85
C LYS A 118 0.39 7.48 3.91
N ARG A 119 -0.76 6.86 3.73
CA ARG A 119 -0.92 5.41 3.54
C ARG A 119 -1.33 5.11 2.11
N CYS A 120 -0.86 3.98 1.61
CA CYS A 120 -1.19 3.46 0.29
C CYS A 120 -2.01 2.17 0.42
N CYS A 121 -3.02 2.00 -0.42
CA CYS A 121 -3.62 0.70 -0.70
C CYS A 121 -3.24 0.23 -2.11
N PHE A 122 -3.49 -1.05 -2.43
CA PHE A 122 -3.15 -1.65 -3.72
C PHE A 122 -4.38 -2.26 -4.38
N ALA A 123 -4.71 -1.78 -5.58
CA ALA A 123 -5.92 -2.10 -6.31
C ALA A 123 -5.62 -2.85 -7.61
N ILE A 124 -5.69 -4.18 -7.52
CA ILE A 124 -5.38 -5.09 -8.64
C ILE A 124 -6.55 -6.04 -8.94
N THR A 125 -7.06 -6.72 -7.91
CA THR A 125 -8.05 -7.79 -8.01
C THR A 125 -9.41 -7.27 -8.48
N GLU A 126 -10.06 -8.04 -9.34
CA GLU A 126 -11.37 -7.76 -9.93
C GLU A 126 -12.31 -8.96 -9.80
N PRO A 127 -13.64 -8.76 -9.87
CA PRO A 127 -14.60 -9.85 -9.69
C PRO A 127 -14.36 -11.02 -10.65
N ASN A 128 -13.84 -10.74 -11.84
CA ASN A 128 -13.51 -11.71 -12.89
C ASN A 128 -12.01 -12.05 -13.00
N ALA A 129 -11.15 -11.42 -12.20
CA ALA A 129 -9.70 -11.59 -12.28
C ALA A 129 -8.98 -11.47 -10.92
N GLY A 130 -8.50 -12.61 -10.41
CA GLY A 130 -7.61 -12.71 -9.25
C GLY A 130 -6.25 -13.24 -9.68
N THR A 131 -5.99 -14.54 -9.47
CA THR A 131 -4.78 -15.25 -9.92
C THR A 131 -4.51 -15.09 -11.43
N ASN A 132 -5.57 -14.93 -12.23
CA ASN A 132 -5.56 -14.65 -13.66
C ASN A 132 -5.47 -13.14 -13.97
N THR A 133 -4.59 -12.40 -13.30
CA THR A 133 -4.52 -10.93 -13.31
C THR A 133 -4.47 -10.29 -14.70
N PHE A 134 -3.89 -10.93 -15.70
CA PHE A 134 -3.87 -10.41 -17.08
C PHE A 134 -5.26 -10.31 -17.74
N LYS A 135 -6.32 -10.85 -17.10
CA LYS A 135 -7.72 -10.76 -17.56
C LYS A 135 -8.52 -9.62 -16.92
N ILE A 136 -7.87 -8.69 -16.22
CA ILE A 136 -8.56 -7.51 -15.70
C ILE A 136 -9.23 -6.69 -16.81
N GLN A 137 -10.33 -6.05 -16.46
CA GLN A 137 -11.22 -5.26 -17.28
C GLN A 137 -11.22 -3.78 -16.92
N THR A 138 -10.70 -3.37 -15.76
CA THR A 138 -10.46 -1.94 -15.48
C THR A 138 -9.55 -1.38 -16.57
N VAL A 139 -10.00 -0.34 -17.25
CA VAL A 139 -9.29 0.32 -18.35
C VAL A 139 -8.77 1.67 -17.93
N ALA A 140 -7.64 2.07 -18.49
CA ALA A 140 -7.12 3.42 -18.46
C ALA A 140 -6.94 3.90 -19.90
N LYS A 141 -7.81 4.80 -20.36
CA LYS A 141 -7.74 5.37 -21.71
C LYS A 141 -6.88 6.62 -21.69
N GLU A 142 -5.86 6.67 -22.53
CA GLU A 142 -4.99 7.84 -22.68
C GLU A 142 -5.74 8.99 -23.38
N GLU A 143 -5.72 10.18 -22.78
CA GLU A 143 -6.34 11.40 -23.29
C GLU A 143 -5.35 12.59 -23.12
N GLY A 144 -4.39 12.71 -24.02
CA GLY A 144 -3.40 13.79 -24.01
C GLY A 144 -2.43 13.67 -22.82
N ASP A 145 -2.57 14.56 -21.84
CA ASP A 145 -1.71 14.66 -20.66
C ASP A 145 -2.18 13.81 -19.46
N HIS A 146 -3.25 13.04 -19.62
CA HIS A 146 -3.83 12.22 -18.56
C HIS A 146 -4.42 10.92 -19.09
N PHE A 147 -4.90 10.09 -18.16
CA PHE A 147 -5.68 8.89 -18.41
C PHE A 147 -7.06 9.02 -17.76
N ILE A 148 -8.06 8.39 -18.36
CA ILE A 148 -9.38 8.21 -17.78
C ILE A 148 -9.55 6.75 -17.39
N LEU A 149 -9.67 6.51 -16.08
CA LEU A 149 -9.85 5.19 -15.51
C LEU A 149 -11.34 4.86 -15.35
N ASN A 150 -11.72 3.67 -15.80
CA ASN A 150 -13.06 3.12 -15.65
C ASN A 150 -12.99 1.64 -15.28
N GLY A 151 -13.77 1.22 -14.28
CA GLY A 151 -13.83 -0.17 -13.84
C GLY A 151 -14.13 -0.33 -12.37
N ASN A 152 -13.85 -1.51 -11.84
CA ASN A 152 -14.06 -1.84 -10.44
C ASN A 152 -13.00 -2.81 -9.93
N LYS A 153 -12.77 -2.77 -8.63
CA LYS A 153 -11.86 -3.64 -7.89
C LYS A 153 -12.56 -4.15 -6.64
N LEU A 154 -12.09 -5.26 -6.09
CA LEU A 154 -12.58 -5.83 -4.84
C LEU A 154 -11.44 -6.42 -4.02
N PHE A 155 -11.68 -6.66 -2.73
CA PHE A 155 -10.64 -7.02 -1.76
C PHE A 155 -9.56 -5.94 -1.63
N ILE A 156 -9.94 -4.66 -1.78
CA ILE A 156 -8.99 -3.56 -1.59
C ILE A 156 -8.96 -3.22 -0.11
N SER A 157 -7.83 -3.51 0.52
CA SER A 157 -7.66 -3.31 1.96
C SER A 157 -7.34 -1.86 2.28
N GLY A 158 -8.02 -1.28 3.27
CA GLY A 158 -7.65 0.00 3.87
C GLY A 158 -7.89 1.24 3.02
N ILE A 159 -8.71 1.20 1.96
CA ILE A 159 -8.91 2.40 1.11
C ILE A 159 -9.53 3.57 1.88
N ASN A 160 -10.40 3.29 2.86
CA ASN A 160 -11.02 4.31 3.73
C ASN A 160 -10.00 5.06 4.61
N ASP A 161 -8.84 4.46 4.88
CA ASP A 161 -7.80 5.03 5.74
C ASP A 161 -6.55 5.47 4.94
N ALA A 162 -6.52 5.18 3.64
CA ALA A 162 -5.42 5.50 2.73
C ALA A 162 -5.64 6.84 2.02
N GLN A 163 -4.55 7.54 1.73
CA GLN A 163 -4.55 8.79 0.94
C GLN A 163 -4.26 8.52 -0.53
N GLN A 164 -3.68 7.36 -0.84
CA GLN A 164 -3.31 6.98 -2.20
C GLN A 164 -3.64 5.51 -2.46
N VAL A 165 -3.96 5.21 -3.70
CA VAL A 165 -4.17 3.85 -4.20
C VAL A 165 -3.26 3.60 -5.39
N LEU A 166 -2.49 2.51 -5.33
CA LEU A 166 -1.75 1.99 -6.45
C LEU A 166 -2.70 1.14 -7.31
N VAL A 167 -3.06 1.60 -8.49
CA VAL A 167 -4.07 0.97 -9.34
C VAL A 167 -3.42 0.29 -10.54
N VAL A 168 -3.73 -0.99 -10.75
CA VAL A 168 -3.41 -1.69 -11.99
C VAL A 168 -4.61 -1.63 -12.94
N ALA A 169 -4.41 -1.01 -14.09
CA ALA A 169 -5.42 -0.92 -15.14
C ALA A 169 -4.84 -1.29 -16.52
N LYS A 170 -5.71 -1.79 -17.39
CA LYS A 170 -5.37 -2.14 -18.77
C LYS A 170 -5.27 -0.89 -19.63
N THR A 171 -4.14 -0.72 -20.32
CA THR A 171 -3.89 0.36 -21.29
C THR A 171 -3.81 -0.15 -22.73
N SER A 172 -3.72 -1.47 -22.96
CA SER A 172 -3.74 -2.03 -24.31
C SER A 172 -5.11 -1.87 -24.99
N THR A 173 -5.09 -1.51 -26.28
CA THR A 173 -6.29 -1.30 -27.12
C THR A 173 -6.52 -2.36 -28.20
N GLY A 174 -5.68 -3.40 -28.33
CA GLY A 174 -5.74 -4.39 -29.42
C GLY A 174 -5.70 -5.88 -29.00
N GLU A 175 -5.68 -6.80 -29.98
CA GLU A 175 -5.75 -8.27 -29.82
C GLU A 175 -4.45 -8.94 -29.28
N GLY A 176 -3.59 -8.17 -28.61
CA GLY A 176 -2.32 -8.64 -28.06
C GLY A 176 -2.40 -9.08 -26.59
N ARG A 177 -1.24 -9.42 -26.01
CA ARG A 177 -1.10 -9.61 -24.56
C ARG A 177 -1.57 -8.33 -23.86
N ALA A 178 -2.41 -8.46 -22.83
CA ALA A 178 -2.89 -7.34 -22.05
C ALA A 178 -1.72 -6.50 -21.52
N GLU A 179 -1.68 -5.23 -21.91
CA GLU A 179 -0.71 -4.26 -21.40
C GLU A 179 -1.32 -3.59 -20.19
N LEU A 180 -0.69 -3.81 -19.04
CA LEU A 180 -1.15 -3.30 -17.76
C LEU A 180 -0.23 -2.18 -17.32
N THR A 181 -0.80 -1.13 -16.75
CA THR A 181 -0.08 0.04 -16.25
C THR A 181 -0.41 0.23 -14.78
N LEU A 182 0.61 0.61 -14.01
CA LEU A 182 0.50 0.93 -12.60
C LEU A 182 0.37 2.45 -12.44
N PHE A 183 -0.67 2.90 -11.76
CA PHE A 183 -0.96 4.30 -11.49
C PHE A 183 -0.94 4.56 -9.99
N VAL A 184 -0.55 5.76 -9.59
CA VAL A 184 -0.82 6.27 -8.24
C VAL A 184 -1.99 7.25 -8.32
N VAL A 185 -3.08 6.96 -7.62
CA VAL A 185 -4.31 7.77 -7.63
C VAL A 185 -4.59 8.25 -6.22
N ASP A 186 -4.89 9.52 -6.04
CA ASP A 186 -5.27 10.05 -4.72
C ASP A 186 -6.69 9.57 -4.40
N THR A 187 -6.93 9.13 -3.16
CA THR A 187 -8.22 8.49 -2.80
C THR A 187 -9.40 9.46 -2.80
N ASP A 188 -9.17 10.77 -2.79
CA ASP A 188 -10.23 11.79 -2.93
C ASP A 188 -10.51 12.20 -4.39
N SER A 189 -9.92 11.48 -5.37
CA SER A 189 -10.09 11.81 -6.80
C SER A 189 -11.57 11.72 -7.22
N ALA A 190 -12.05 12.71 -7.96
CA ALA A 190 -13.41 12.71 -8.50
C ALA A 190 -13.67 11.45 -9.35
N GLY A 191 -14.81 10.80 -9.11
CA GLY A 191 -15.19 9.54 -9.78
C GLY A 191 -14.65 8.27 -9.11
N LEU A 192 -13.77 8.40 -8.10
CA LEU A 192 -13.34 7.28 -7.26
C LEU A 192 -14.32 7.14 -6.09
N SER A 193 -14.89 5.96 -5.93
CA SER A 193 -15.75 5.65 -4.79
C SER A 193 -15.50 4.22 -4.32
N TRP A 194 -15.99 3.89 -3.12
CA TRP A 194 -15.83 2.57 -2.55
C TRP A 194 -16.95 2.26 -1.58
N ASP A 195 -17.28 0.98 -1.49
CA ASP A 195 -18.21 0.43 -0.53
C ASP A 195 -17.49 -0.60 0.33
N ARG A 196 -17.81 -0.62 1.62
CA ARG A 196 -17.26 -1.64 2.51
C ARG A 196 -17.81 -3.00 2.13
N MET A 197 -16.92 -4.00 2.15
CA MET A 197 -17.24 -5.38 1.90
C MET A 197 -17.17 -6.18 3.19
N ASP A 198 -18.23 -6.95 3.45
CA ASP A 198 -18.27 -7.87 4.57
C ASP A 198 -17.42 -9.11 4.28
N THR A 199 -16.51 -9.41 5.20
CA THR A 199 -15.63 -10.58 5.13
C THR A 199 -15.75 -11.43 6.39
N MET A 200 -15.47 -12.73 6.25
CA MET A 200 -15.50 -13.66 7.40
C MET A 200 -14.51 -13.26 8.51
N LEU A 201 -13.37 -12.67 8.13
CA LEU A 201 -12.41 -12.12 9.06
C LEU A 201 -12.69 -10.63 9.28
N MET A 202 -12.67 -10.21 10.54
CA MET A 202 -12.72 -8.80 10.92
C MET A 202 -11.28 -8.28 11.06
N ASN A 203 -10.92 -7.32 10.22
CA ASN A 203 -9.66 -6.58 10.29
C ASN A 203 -9.93 -5.09 10.51
N ALA A 204 -8.98 -4.39 11.12
CA ALA A 204 -9.15 -2.95 11.40
C ALA A 204 -9.13 -2.12 10.11
N GLU A 205 -8.30 -2.49 9.14
CA GLU A 205 -8.15 -1.82 7.84
C GLU A 205 -9.28 -2.19 6.85
N GLY A 206 -10.24 -3.04 7.22
CA GLY A 206 -11.39 -3.39 6.38
C GLY A 206 -11.03 -4.02 5.02
N GLN A 207 -12.06 -4.27 4.22
CA GLN A 207 -11.95 -4.69 2.82
C GLN A 207 -13.05 -3.98 2.04
N PHE A 208 -12.75 -3.59 0.80
CA PHE A 208 -13.63 -2.70 0.04
C PHE A 208 -13.79 -3.16 -1.41
N PHE A 209 -15.00 -2.92 -1.94
CA PHE A 209 -15.21 -2.71 -3.36
C PHE A 209 -14.78 -1.29 -3.70
N VAL A 210 -14.12 -1.12 -4.84
CA VAL A 210 -13.66 0.19 -5.32
C VAL A 210 -14.13 0.37 -6.74
N TYR A 211 -14.66 1.55 -7.05
CA TYR A 211 -15.24 1.88 -8.34
C TYR A 211 -14.52 3.08 -8.93
N PHE A 212 -14.29 3.02 -10.23
CA PHE A 212 -13.70 4.08 -11.03
C PHE A 212 -14.73 4.46 -12.10
N ASP A 213 -15.31 5.65 -11.97
CA ASP A 213 -16.18 6.26 -12.97
C ASP A 213 -15.50 7.52 -13.51
N ASN A 214 -14.90 7.40 -14.69
CA ASN A 214 -14.19 8.47 -15.38
C ASN A 214 -13.14 9.20 -14.51
N VAL A 215 -12.39 8.43 -13.71
CA VAL A 215 -11.35 8.98 -12.83
C VAL A 215 -10.20 9.51 -13.66
N LYS A 216 -9.96 10.82 -13.58
CA LYS A 216 -8.87 11.50 -14.28
C LYS A 216 -7.55 11.32 -13.53
N VAL A 217 -6.57 10.70 -14.17
CA VAL A 217 -5.24 10.45 -13.59
C VAL A 217 -4.16 11.10 -14.47
N PRO A 218 -3.39 12.08 -13.95
CA PRO A 218 -2.33 12.72 -14.72
C PRO A 218 -1.29 11.72 -15.24
N ARG A 219 -0.68 11.98 -16.40
CA ARG A 219 0.33 11.08 -16.99
C ARG A 219 1.54 10.89 -16.08
N GLU A 220 1.93 11.92 -15.33
CA GLU A 220 3.01 11.87 -14.35
C GLU A 220 2.71 10.97 -13.14
N ASN A 221 1.48 10.50 -12.98
CA ASN A 221 1.10 9.53 -11.97
C ASN A 221 1.25 8.06 -12.44
N VAL A 222 1.69 7.83 -13.69
CA VAL A 222 2.12 6.51 -14.16
C VAL A 222 3.42 6.13 -13.46
N LEU A 223 3.42 5.02 -12.72
CA LEU A 223 4.61 4.49 -12.08
C LEU A 223 5.31 3.49 -13.01
N GLY A 224 6.53 3.81 -13.43
CA GLY A 224 7.26 3.05 -14.43
C GLY A 224 6.86 3.42 -15.86
N LYS A 225 6.67 2.43 -16.74
CA LYS A 225 6.32 2.64 -18.15
C LYS A 225 4.89 2.15 -18.42
N VAL A 226 4.19 2.87 -19.29
CA VAL A 226 2.88 2.43 -19.83
C VAL A 226 3.03 1.02 -20.40
N GLY A 227 2.10 0.14 -20.03
CA GLY A 227 2.05 -1.27 -20.42
C GLY A 227 3.04 -2.20 -19.69
N ARG A 228 3.78 -1.70 -18.70
CA ARG A 228 4.80 -2.43 -17.93
C ARG A 228 4.57 -2.34 -16.41
N GLY A 229 3.31 -2.44 -15.99
CA GLY A 229 2.87 -2.27 -14.59
C GLY A 229 2.82 -3.56 -13.76
N ILE A 230 3.09 -4.73 -14.35
CA ILE A 230 3.26 -6.04 -13.67
C ILE A 230 4.53 -6.70 -14.19
#